data_AF-A0A0K8Q680-F1
#
_entry.id   AF-A0A0K8Q680-F1
#
_cell.length_a   1.000
_cell.length_b   1.000
_cell.length_c   1.000
_cell.angle_alpha   90.00
_cell.angle_beta   90.00
_cell.angle_gamma   90.00
#
_symmetry.space_group_name_H-M   'P 1'
#
loop_
_entity.id
_entity.type
_entity.pdbx_description
1 polymer ?
#
loop_
_entity_poly.entity_id
_entity_poly.type
_entity_poly.pdbx_seq_one_letter_code
_entity_poly.pdbx_strand_id
1 'polypeptide(L)'
;MQAHRHGCFLLGDATKSIATANPNSHFAIIDFNDPTFPKNVKPIVYDTAQAAFQAGYLAAGTSKTGKVATFGGINIPTVTIFMDGFADGVKYYNEKKGKNVQLVGWDKDKQDGTFVGDFKQVDKGKVLTQGFLDQGADVVLPVAGPVGSGAGSAILELRPRARTPSSSGSTPTAT
;
A
#
# COMPACT_ATOMS: atom_id res chain seq x y z
N MET A 1 0.80 6.58 -28.76
CA MET A 1 -0.03 6.47 -27.54
C MET A 1 0.90 6.34 -26.35
N GLN A 2 1.02 7.40 -25.53
CA GLN A 2 1.78 7.32 -24.28
C GLN A 2 0.92 6.55 -23.27
N ALA A 3 1.25 5.29 -23.01
CA ALA A 3 0.75 4.55 -21.87
C ALA A 3 1.38 5.15 -20.60
N HIS A 4 0.83 6.27 -20.15
CA HIS A 4 1.13 6.81 -18.85
C HIS A 4 0.75 5.75 -17.80
N ARG A 5 1.62 5.56 -16.82
CA ARG A 5 1.52 4.61 -15.71
C ARG A 5 0.25 4.86 -14.88
N HIS A 6 -0.89 4.38 -15.36
CA HIS A 6 -2.16 4.39 -14.65
C HIS A 6 -2.38 2.99 -14.07
N GLY A 7 -2.86 2.91 -12.83
CA GLY A 7 -3.27 1.64 -12.24
C GLY A 7 -4.40 1.01 -13.06
N CYS A 8 -4.48 -0.33 -13.09
CA CYS A 8 -5.35 -1.07 -14.00
C CYS A 8 -6.85 -0.68 -13.89
N PHE A 9 -7.30 -0.26 -12.69
CA PHE A 9 -8.64 0.30 -12.48
C PHE A 9 -8.95 1.50 -13.39
N LEU A 10 -7.99 2.40 -13.57
CA LEU A 10 -8.15 3.65 -14.33
C LEU A 10 -8.13 3.43 -15.86
N LEU A 11 -7.96 2.19 -16.32
CA LEU A 11 -7.95 1.84 -17.75
C LEU A 11 -9.31 1.38 -18.28
N GLY A 12 -10.38 1.43 -17.46
CA GLY A 12 -11.71 0.93 -17.81
C GLY A 12 -12.25 1.46 -19.14
N ASP A 13 -12.40 2.78 -19.26
CA ASP A 13 -12.97 3.42 -20.46
C ASP A 13 -12.10 3.19 -21.70
N ALA A 14 -10.78 3.31 -21.55
CA ALA A 14 -9.84 3.07 -22.64
C ALA A 14 -9.91 1.62 -23.14
N THR A 15 -10.01 0.65 -22.21
CA THR A 15 -10.15 -0.77 -22.53
C THR A 15 -11.47 -1.04 -23.24
N LYS A 16 -12.57 -0.44 -22.77
CA LYS A 16 -13.88 -0.54 -23.43
C LYS A 16 -13.81 -0.03 -24.87
N SER A 17 -13.27 1.17 -25.06
CA SER A 17 -13.16 1.80 -26.37
C SER A 17 -12.33 0.98 -27.34
N ILE A 18 -11.14 0.49 -26.92
CA ILE A 18 -10.26 -0.27 -27.82
C ILE A 18 -10.82 -1.67 -28.11
N ALA A 19 -11.48 -2.30 -27.13
CA ALA A 19 -12.09 -3.61 -27.31
C ALA A 19 -13.28 -3.57 -28.28
N THR A 20 -14.11 -2.52 -28.21
CA THR A 20 -15.19 -2.29 -29.17
C THR A 20 -14.66 -2.08 -30.59
N ALA A 21 -13.55 -1.36 -30.75
CA ALA A 21 -12.94 -1.12 -32.06
C ALA A 21 -12.25 -2.35 -32.66
N ASN A 22 -11.91 -3.36 -31.84
CA ASN A 22 -11.13 -4.54 -32.26
C ASN A 22 -11.84 -5.84 -31.84
N PRO A 23 -12.98 -6.19 -32.46
CA PRO A 23 -13.81 -7.33 -32.03
C PRO A 23 -13.12 -8.69 -32.14
N ASN A 24 -12.10 -8.81 -32.99
CA ASN A 24 -11.33 -10.03 -33.20
C ASN A 24 -10.13 -10.17 -32.25
N SER A 25 -9.84 -9.13 -31.45
CA SER A 25 -8.77 -9.14 -30.46
C SER A 25 -9.35 -9.39 -29.07
N HIS A 26 -8.61 -10.13 -28.24
CA HIS A 26 -8.99 -10.39 -26.86
C HIS A 26 -8.24 -9.47 -25.90
N PHE A 27 -8.95 -8.95 -24.91
CA PHE A 27 -8.43 -8.05 -23.90
C PHE A 27 -8.70 -8.64 -22.51
N ALA A 28 -7.79 -8.36 -21.57
CA ALA A 28 -8.02 -8.60 -20.17
C ALA A 28 -7.84 -7.28 -19.42
N ILE A 29 -8.65 -7.05 -18.40
CA ILE A 29 -8.52 -5.90 -17.51
C ILE A 29 -8.42 -6.39 -16.07
N ILE A 30 -7.48 -5.81 -15.33
CA ILE A 30 -7.21 -6.17 -13.94
C ILE A 30 -7.83 -5.10 -13.03
N ASP A 31 -8.35 -5.51 -11.88
CA ASP A 31 -8.89 -4.65 -10.82
C ASP A 31 -10.08 -3.78 -11.25
N PHE A 32 -10.73 -4.08 -12.37
CA PHE A 32 -11.93 -3.39 -12.83
C PHE A 32 -12.91 -4.36 -13.46
N ASN A 33 -14.19 -4.10 -13.22
CA ASN A 33 -15.26 -4.84 -13.84
C ASN A 33 -16.40 -3.87 -14.18
N ASP A 34 -16.82 -3.88 -15.43
CA ASP A 34 -17.97 -3.14 -15.93
C ASP A 34 -18.88 -4.14 -16.66
N PRO A 35 -20.16 -4.30 -16.26
CA PRO A 35 -21.09 -5.22 -16.91
C PRO A 35 -21.35 -4.87 -18.39
N THR A 36 -21.02 -3.65 -18.81
CA THR A 36 -21.18 -3.18 -20.19
C THR A 36 -19.94 -3.42 -21.06
N PHE A 37 -18.92 -4.13 -20.54
CA PHE A 37 -17.77 -4.50 -21.35
C PHE A 37 -18.16 -5.42 -22.52
N PRO A 38 -17.54 -5.23 -23.71
CA PRO A 38 -17.64 -6.18 -24.81
C PRO A 38 -17.25 -7.60 -24.40
N LYS A 39 -17.82 -8.61 -25.06
CA LYS A 39 -17.55 -10.04 -24.77
C LYS A 39 -16.08 -10.45 -24.95
N ASN A 40 -15.31 -9.68 -25.73
CA ASN A 40 -13.88 -9.89 -25.92
C ASN A 40 -13.00 -9.28 -24.81
N VAL A 41 -13.61 -8.74 -23.74
CA VAL A 41 -12.90 -8.28 -22.53
C VAL A 41 -13.13 -9.27 -21.39
N LYS A 42 -12.05 -9.78 -20.80
CA LYS A 42 -12.08 -10.59 -19.59
C LYS A 42 -11.71 -9.73 -18.37
N PRO A 43 -12.66 -9.39 -17.49
CA PRO A 43 -12.33 -8.77 -16.21
C PRO A 43 -11.71 -9.81 -15.28
N ILE A 44 -10.67 -9.39 -14.56
CA ILE A 44 -10.00 -10.15 -13.50
C ILE A 44 -10.00 -9.26 -12.26
N VAL A 45 -10.80 -9.65 -11.27
CA VAL A 45 -10.94 -8.94 -9.99
C VAL A 45 -10.45 -9.85 -8.87
N TYR A 46 -9.82 -9.24 -7.88
CA TYR A 46 -9.31 -9.93 -6.70
C TYR A 46 -10.08 -9.46 -5.47
N ASP A 47 -10.34 -10.38 -4.53
CA ASP A 47 -10.78 -10.02 -3.19
C ASP A 47 -9.57 -9.61 -2.35
N THR A 48 -9.09 -8.40 -2.61
CA THR A 48 -7.88 -7.84 -1.99
C THR A 48 -8.05 -7.54 -0.51
N ALA A 49 -9.28 -7.44 -0.02
CA ALA A 49 -9.57 -7.33 1.40
C ALA A 49 -9.06 -8.56 2.18
N GLN A 50 -9.10 -9.76 1.60
CA GLN A 50 -8.61 -10.98 2.26
C GLN A 50 -7.10 -10.93 2.52
N ALA A 51 -6.32 -10.51 1.51
CA ALA A 51 -4.87 -10.37 1.65
C ALA A 51 -4.53 -9.25 2.63
N ALA A 52 -5.22 -8.11 2.53
CA ALA A 52 -5.01 -6.98 3.42
C ALA A 52 -5.42 -7.28 4.86
N PHE A 53 -6.45 -8.10 5.09
CA PHE A 53 -6.83 -8.61 6.39
C PHE A 53 -5.69 -9.36 7.07
N GLN A 54 -5.05 -10.27 6.34
CA GLN A 54 -3.89 -10.99 6.89
C GLN A 54 -2.74 -10.04 7.23
N ALA A 55 -2.50 -9.03 6.38
CA ALA A 55 -1.50 -7.99 6.63
C ALA A 55 -1.85 -7.17 7.89
N GLY A 56 -3.10 -6.77 8.08
CA GLY A 56 -3.58 -6.02 9.25
C GLY A 56 -3.45 -6.82 10.54
N TYR A 57 -3.85 -8.09 10.50
CA TYR A 57 -3.71 -8.99 11.65
C TYR A 57 -2.23 -9.18 12.04
N LEU A 58 -1.35 -9.39 11.04
CA LEU A 58 0.09 -9.52 11.28
C LEU A 58 0.70 -8.22 11.80
N ALA A 59 0.36 -7.07 11.22
CA ALA A 59 0.83 -5.76 11.66
C ALA A 59 0.48 -5.52 13.13
N ALA A 60 -0.77 -5.76 13.51
CA ALA A 60 -1.21 -5.65 14.90
C ALA A 60 -0.48 -6.63 15.83
N GLY A 61 -0.22 -7.86 15.38
CA GLY A 61 0.51 -8.85 16.17
C GLY A 61 2.01 -8.62 16.31
N THR A 62 2.61 -7.82 15.44
CA THR A 62 4.06 -7.57 15.42
C THR A 62 4.46 -6.22 15.98
N SER A 63 3.55 -5.24 15.91
CA SER A 63 3.72 -3.89 16.49
C SER A 63 4.21 -3.96 17.93
N LYS A 64 5.19 -3.12 18.23
CA LYS A 64 5.79 -2.89 19.55
C LYS A 64 5.20 -1.66 20.23
N THR A 65 4.73 -0.69 19.47
CA THR A 65 4.10 0.53 20.00
C THR A 65 2.60 0.37 20.22
N GLY A 66 1.98 -0.66 19.63
CA GLY A 66 0.53 -0.81 19.61
C GLY A 66 -0.16 0.19 18.68
N LYS A 67 0.56 0.75 17.71
CA LYS A 67 0.01 1.65 16.71
C LYS A 67 0.54 1.29 15.32
N VAL A 68 -0.38 1.19 14.37
CA VAL A 68 -0.10 0.86 12.97
C VAL A 68 -0.77 1.89 12.07
N ALA A 69 -0.28 2.04 10.84
CA ALA A 69 -0.81 3.03 9.90
C ALA A 69 -1.07 2.44 8.52
N THR A 70 -2.00 3.06 7.79
CA THR A 70 -2.19 2.85 6.35
C THR A 70 -2.48 4.17 5.67
N PHE A 71 -2.12 4.30 4.39
CA PHE A 71 -2.48 5.45 3.56
C PHE A 71 -2.60 5.04 2.10
N GLY A 72 -3.41 5.76 1.34
CA GLY A 72 -3.67 5.48 -0.08
C GLY A 72 -2.94 6.41 -1.04
N GLY A 73 -2.84 5.98 -2.31
CA GLY A 73 -2.46 6.87 -3.40
C GLY A 73 -3.57 7.87 -3.72
N ILE A 74 -4.71 7.37 -4.24
CA ILE A 74 -5.96 8.10 -4.46
C ILE A 74 -7.14 7.36 -3.84
N ASN A 75 -8.20 8.07 -3.48
CA ASN A 75 -9.41 7.48 -2.92
C ASN A 75 -10.29 6.88 -4.04
N ILE A 76 -10.05 5.61 -4.36
CA ILE A 76 -10.82 4.82 -5.33
C ILE A 76 -11.14 3.44 -4.75
N PRO A 77 -12.17 2.72 -5.25
CA PRO A 77 -12.61 1.44 -4.67
C PRO A 77 -11.49 0.40 -4.53
N THR A 78 -10.61 0.28 -5.53
CA THR A 78 -9.48 -0.65 -5.47
C THR A 78 -8.47 -0.30 -4.38
N VAL A 79 -8.35 0.96 -3.97
CA VAL A 79 -7.47 1.37 -2.87
C VAL A 79 -8.17 1.16 -1.52
N THR A 80 -9.41 1.60 -1.40
CA THR A 80 -10.14 1.54 -0.13
C THR A 80 -10.41 0.11 0.32
N ILE A 81 -10.63 -0.84 -0.60
CA ILE A 81 -10.81 -2.26 -0.25
C ILE A 81 -9.59 -2.87 0.45
N PHE A 82 -8.36 -2.47 0.10
CA PHE A 82 -7.17 -2.89 0.85
C PHE A 82 -7.13 -2.23 2.23
N MET A 83 -7.48 -0.94 2.32
CA MET A 83 -7.45 -0.21 3.58
C MET A 83 -8.50 -0.75 4.56
N ASP A 84 -9.67 -1.13 4.06
CA ASP A 84 -10.73 -1.80 4.81
C ASP A 84 -10.30 -3.17 5.31
N GLY A 85 -9.73 -4.00 4.43
CA GLY A 85 -9.20 -5.31 4.84
C GLY A 85 -8.14 -5.16 5.93
N PHE A 86 -7.21 -4.21 5.79
CA PHE A 86 -6.20 -3.94 6.81
C PHE A 86 -6.83 -3.53 8.16
N ALA A 87 -7.82 -2.63 8.14
CA ALA A 87 -8.56 -2.22 9.34
C ALA A 87 -9.28 -3.39 10.00
N ASP A 88 -9.94 -4.24 9.22
CA ASP A 88 -10.63 -5.44 9.73
C ASP A 88 -9.65 -6.44 10.35
N GLY A 89 -8.46 -6.60 9.75
CA GLY A 89 -7.40 -7.46 10.30
C GLY A 89 -6.90 -6.98 11.67
N VAL A 90 -6.68 -5.67 11.81
CA VAL A 90 -6.30 -5.04 13.10
C VAL A 90 -7.41 -5.21 14.13
N LYS A 91 -8.66 -4.93 13.75
CA LYS A 91 -9.83 -5.08 14.62
C LYS A 91 -9.98 -6.53 15.09
N TYR A 92 -9.88 -7.49 14.19
CA TYR A 92 -9.99 -8.91 14.51
C TYR A 92 -8.86 -9.37 15.45
N TYR A 93 -7.63 -8.90 15.25
CA TYR A 93 -6.53 -9.17 16.19
C TYR A 93 -6.88 -8.68 17.60
N ASN A 94 -7.36 -7.43 17.72
CA ASN A 94 -7.77 -6.84 19.00
C ASN A 94 -8.84 -7.67 19.71
N GLU A 95 -9.89 -8.05 18.99
CA GLU A 95 -10.97 -8.90 19.51
C GLU A 95 -10.46 -10.28 19.96
N LYS A 96 -9.62 -10.94 19.15
CA LYS A 96 -9.14 -12.30 19.45
C LYS A 96 -8.06 -12.36 20.51
N LYS A 97 -7.32 -11.27 20.73
CA LYS A 97 -6.18 -11.24 21.66
C LYS A 97 -6.43 -10.37 22.89
N GLY A 98 -7.60 -9.73 23.00
CA GLY A 98 -7.88 -8.78 24.08
C GLY A 98 -6.88 -7.62 24.08
N LYS A 99 -6.55 -7.12 22.89
CA LYS A 99 -5.58 -6.03 22.66
C LYS A 99 -6.29 -4.78 22.16
N ASN A 100 -5.56 -3.67 22.13
CA ASN A 100 -6.06 -2.39 21.66
C ASN A 100 -5.01 -1.70 20.77
N VAL A 101 -4.62 -2.36 19.69
CA VAL A 101 -3.76 -1.77 18.65
C VAL A 101 -4.57 -0.72 17.90
N GLN A 102 -4.01 0.48 17.79
CA GLN A 102 -4.64 1.61 17.10
C GLN A 102 -4.22 1.64 15.63
N LEU A 103 -5.20 1.79 14.74
CA LEU A 103 -4.97 2.13 13.34
C LEU A 103 -5.07 3.64 13.14
N VAL A 104 -4.09 4.24 12.46
CA VAL A 104 -4.13 5.64 12.00
C VAL A 104 -4.07 5.74 10.48
N GLY A 105 -4.59 6.83 9.93
CA GLY A 105 -4.55 7.11 8.49
C GLY A 105 -5.73 6.57 7.67
N TRP A 106 -6.65 5.82 8.27
CA TRP A 106 -7.88 5.33 7.63
C TRP A 106 -9.06 5.27 8.60
N ASP A 107 -10.22 5.75 8.16
CA ASP A 107 -11.52 5.61 8.80
C ASP A 107 -12.45 4.84 7.85
N LYS A 108 -12.64 3.55 8.17
CA LYS A 108 -13.45 2.64 7.35
C LYS A 108 -14.92 3.04 7.28
N ASP A 109 -15.49 3.56 8.37
CA ASP A 109 -16.92 3.91 8.40
C ASP A 109 -17.19 5.15 7.54
N LYS A 110 -16.23 6.09 7.51
CA LYS A 110 -16.31 7.28 6.66
C LYS A 110 -15.83 7.04 5.22
N GLN A 111 -15.17 5.91 4.95
CA GLN A 111 -14.48 5.66 3.68
C GLN A 111 -13.52 6.79 3.30
N ASP A 112 -12.81 7.33 4.31
CA ASP A 112 -11.90 8.47 4.15
C ASP A 112 -10.67 8.33 5.04
N GLY A 113 -9.62 9.09 4.71
CA GLY A 113 -8.36 9.02 5.43
C GLY A 113 -7.23 9.77 4.74
N THR A 114 -6.02 9.24 4.89
CA THR A 114 -4.82 9.89 4.35
C THR A 114 -4.53 9.39 2.95
N PHE A 115 -4.47 10.32 2.00
CA PHE A 115 -4.14 10.05 0.61
C PHE A 115 -3.09 11.01 0.08
N VAL A 116 -2.22 10.52 -0.80
CA VAL A 116 -1.20 11.33 -1.49
C VAL A 116 -1.84 12.25 -2.53
N GLY A 117 -2.94 11.80 -3.13
CA GLY A 117 -3.64 12.44 -4.25
C GLY A 117 -3.19 11.92 -5.63
N ASP A 118 -2.20 11.03 -5.69
CA ASP A 118 -1.71 10.40 -6.91
C ASP A 118 -0.87 9.12 -6.62
N PHE A 119 -0.36 8.48 -7.67
CA PHE A 119 0.52 7.30 -7.60
C PHE A 119 1.96 7.58 -8.07
N LYS A 120 2.38 8.85 -8.11
CA LYS A 120 3.64 9.29 -8.74
C LYS A 120 4.57 10.02 -7.77
N GLN A 121 4.03 10.76 -6.81
CA GLN A 121 4.78 11.62 -5.90
C GLN A 121 5.39 10.82 -4.74
N VAL A 122 6.49 10.13 -5.02
CA VAL A 122 7.21 9.29 -4.06
C VAL A 122 7.62 10.05 -2.79
N ASP A 123 8.08 11.30 -2.94
CA ASP A 123 8.50 12.14 -1.80
C ASP A 123 7.36 12.41 -0.82
N LYS A 124 6.12 12.57 -1.31
CA LYS A 124 4.94 12.72 -0.44
C LYS A 124 4.69 11.45 0.37
N GLY A 125 4.90 10.27 -0.23
CA GLY A 125 4.80 8.99 0.48
C GLY A 125 5.78 8.90 1.64
N LYS A 126 7.02 9.38 1.44
CA LYS A 126 8.03 9.48 2.50
C LYS A 126 7.57 10.41 3.63
N VAL A 127 7.10 11.62 3.31
CA VAL A 127 6.65 12.61 4.29
C VAL A 127 5.47 12.10 5.12
N LEU A 128 4.45 11.51 4.48
CA LEU A 128 3.31 10.93 5.19
C LEU A 128 3.74 9.79 6.12
N THR A 129 4.64 8.92 5.65
CA THR A 129 5.16 7.82 6.47
C THR A 129 5.90 8.36 7.68
N GLN A 130 6.74 9.40 7.52
CA GLN A 130 7.40 10.06 8.65
C GLN A 130 6.38 10.61 9.65
N GLY A 131 5.32 11.28 9.18
CA GLY A 131 4.27 11.78 10.07
C GLY A 131 3.55 10.68 10.87
N PHE A 132 3.37 9.49 10.31
CA PHE A 132 2.83 8.34 11.06
C PHE A 132 3.82 7.77 12.08
N LEU A 133 5.11 7.71 11.71
CA LEU A 133 6.19 7.29 12.60
C LEU A 133 6.31 8.26 13.79
N ASP A 134 6.20 9.56 13.56
CA ASP A 134 6.21 10.60 14.59
C ASP A 134 4.98 10.51 15.52
N GLN A 135 3.84 10.04 14.99
CA GLN A 135 2.65 9.70 15.79
C GLN A 135 2.80 8.38 16.56
N GLY A 136 3.91 7.66 16.40
CA GLY A 136 4.24 6.43 17.09
C GLY A 136 3.77 5.16 16.39
N ALA A 137 3.32 5.23 15.13
CA ALA A 137 3.10 4.01 14.35
C ALA A 137 4.44 3.34 14.04
N ASP A 138 4.52 2.01 14.14
CA ASP A 138 5.75 1.26 13.87
C ASP A 138 5.62 0.22 12.75
N VAL A 139 4.39 0.04 12.24
CA VAL A 139 4.10 -0.70 11.02
C VAL A 139 3.22 0.17 10.12
N VAL A 140 3.60 0.33 8.86
CA VAL A 140 2.88 1.15 7.87
C VAL A 140 2.60 0.32 6.62
N LEU A 141 1.34 0.24 6.19
CA LEU A 141 0.95 -0.35 4.91
C LEU A 141 0.59 0.76 3.90
N PRO A 142 1.47 1.10 2.95
CA PRO A 142 1.13 2.02 1.87
C PRO A 142 0.35 1.32 0.75
N VAL A 143 -0.89 1.76 0.48
CA VAL A 143 -1.70 1.32 -0.68
C VAL A 143 -1.59 2.34 -1.81
N ALA A 144 -0.36 2.55 -2.29
CA ALA A 144 -0.02 3.74 -3.08
C ALA A 144 0.89 3.47 -4.30
N GLY A 145 0.99 2.22 -4.77
CA GLY A 145 1.81 1.87 -5.94
C GLY A 145 3.26 2.36 -5.78
N PRO A 146 3.86 3.02 -6.79
CA PRO A 146 5.23 3.56 -6.70
C PRO A 146 5.47 4.48 -5.50
N VAL A 147 4.45 5.22 -5.03
CA VAL A 147 4.58 6.09 -3.86
C VAL A 147 4.91 5.31 -2.59
N GLY A 148 4.50 4.04 -2.52
CA GLY A 148 4.87 3.14 -1.42
C GLY A 148 6.38 2.94 -1.27
N SER A 149 7.19 3.16 -2.32
CA SER A 149 8.66 3.11 -2.21
C SER A 149 9.21 4.21 -1.30
N GLY A 150 8.56 5.38 -1.25
CA GLY A 150 8.93 6.48 -0.35
C GLY A 150 8.72 6.12 1.12
N ALA A 151 7.70 5.30 1.42
CA ALA A 151 7.50 4.74 2.75
C ALA A 151 8.64 3.82 3.16
N GLY A 152 9.11 2.97 2.22
CA GLY A 152 10.29 2.12 2.42
C GLY A 152 11.55 2.93 2.72
N SER A 153 11.78 4.03 1.99
CA SER A 153 12.89 4.95 2.26
C SER A 153 12.83 5.56 3.65
N ALA A 154 11.65 6.05 4.10
CA ALA A 154 11.47 6.60 5.45
C ALA A 154 11.88 5.57 6.54
N ILE A 155 11.41 4.33 6.39
CA ILE A 155 11.70 3.26 7.36
C ILE A 155 13.18 2.88 7.37
N LEU A 156 13.84 2.83 6.21
CA LEU A 156 15.26 2.51 6.12
C LEU A 156 16.16 3.60 6.72
N GLU A 157 15.78 4.86 6.59
CA GLU A 157 16.51 6.00 7.17
C GLU A 157 16.42 6.04 8.71
N LEU A 158 15.34 5.50 9.29
CA LEU A 158 15.19 5.35 10.74
C LEU A 158 16.01 4.22 11.35
N ARG A 159 16.43 3.21 10.56
CA ARG A 159 17.35 2.20 11.10
C ARG A 159 18.67 2.90 11.40
N PRO A 160 19.20 2.84 12.64
CA PRO A 160 20.59 3.22 12.88
C PRO A 160 21.42 2.43 11.86
N ARG A 161 22.22 3.12 11.04
CA ARG A 161 23.15 2.46 10.09
C ARG A 161 23.76 1.30 10.84
N ALA A 162 23.42 0.08 10.42
CA ALA A 162 23.97 -1.12 11.02
C ALA A 162 25.49 -0.93 11.01
N ARG A 163 26.07 -0.99 12.21
CA ARG A 163 27.50 -0.77 12.50
C ARG A 163 28.35 -1.18 11.30
N THR A 164 28.85 -0.21 10.54
CA THR A 164 30.09 -0.45 9.80
C THR A 164 31.14 -0.74 10.88
N PRO A 165 31.77 -1.93 10.90
CA PRO A 165 32.89 -2.15 11.81
C PRO A 165 33.90 -1.04 11.52
N SER A 166 34.23 -0.22 12.51
CA SER A 166 35.32 0.73 12.38
C SER A 166 36.59 -0.09 12.20
N SER A 167 37.09 -0.19 10.97
CA SER A 167 38.43 -0.71 10.72
C SER A 167 39.45 0.35 11.13
N SER A 168 39.61 0.60 12.43
CA SER A 168 40.83 1.20 12.96
C SER A 168 41.79 0.06 13.25
N GLY A 169 42.47 -0.39 12.20
CA GLY A 169 43.58 -1.32 12.33
C GLY A 169 44.72 -0.65 13.10
N SER A 170 45.03 -1.17 14.28
CA SER A 170 46.34 -0.96 14.89
C SER A 170 47.33 -1.89 14.21
N THR A 171 48.26 -1.33 13.46
CA THR A 171 49.43 -2.05 12.93
C THR A 171 50.31 -2.48 14.11
N PRO A 172 50.70 -3.77 14.25
CA PRO A 172 51.73 -4.16 15.20
C PRO A 172 53.09 -3.78 14.64
N THR A 173 53.88 -3.08 15.45
CA THR A 173 55.30 -2.78 15.21
C THR A 173 56.09 -4.08 15.12
N ALA A 174 56.80 -4.29 14.00
CA ALA A 174 57.72 -5.40 13.85
C ALA A 174 59.09 -5.05 14.46
N THR A 175 59.58 -5.93 15.33
CA THR A 175 61.01 -6.12 15.64
C THR A 175 61.65 -7.00 14.59
#